data_AF-A0A849ZBA8-F1
#
_entry.id   AF-A0A849ZBA8-F1
#
_cell.length_a   1.000
_cell.length_b   1.000
_cell.length_c   1.000
_cell.angle_alpha   90.00
_cell.angle_beta   90.00
_cell.angle_gamma   90.00
#
_symmetry.space_group_name_H-M   'P 1'
#
loop_
_entity.id
_entity.type
_entity.pdbx_description
1 polymer ?
#
loop_
_entity_poly.entity_id
_entity_poly.type
_entity_poly.pdbx_seq_one_letter_code
_entity_poly.pdbx_strand_id
1 'polypeptide(L)'
;MRIRSGLGVVAASMLSWMLLDCSRSPLREESSAADEAADDPSDPPDPPDPPATGCENPEPIFQAATMIESGFVRCPDGFVHRVQAVACVVPVNPGGCEPNGSPGCGDDADCDARPYGACINGPPFNDCGCVYGCATDADCDPGQVCACAGVVGGRAQCVEAGCVVSSDCGEGRCGLNSYQDSCWRPHGRLACHDDDQECRVNDDCGSSASSCGKPRECGNFGGEWSCTDTQLCGPCG
;
A
#
# COMPACT_ATOMS: atom_id res chain seq x y z
N MET A 1 8.32 -13.13 -52.54
CA MET A 1 7.63 -14.35 -52.06
C MET A 1 6.43 -13.90 -51.24
N ARG A 2 5.30 -14.57 -51.41
CA ARG A 2 3.93 -14.11 -51.16
C ARG A 2 3.41 -14.50 -49.75
N ILE A 3 2.68 -13.58 -49.09
CA ILE A 3 1.40 -13.75 -48.34
C ILE A 3 1.49 -14.62 -47.04
N ARG A 4 1.11 -14.16 -45.83
CA ARG A 4 -0.28 -14.07 -45.34
C ARG A 4 -0.43 -13.21 -44.07
N SER A 5 -1.26 -12.19 -44.20
CA SER A 5 -2.06 -11.54 -43.16
C SER A 5 -3.12 -12.50 -42.62
N GLY A 6 -3.34 -12.48 -41.30
CA GLY A 6 -4.45 -13.16 -40.64
C GLY A 6 -5.27 -12.16 -39.83
N LEU A 7 -6.24 -11.51 -40.49
CA LEU A 7 -7.35 -10.82 -39.83
C LEU A 7 -8.33 -11.88 -39.33
N GLY A 8 -8.49 -12.00 -38.01
CA GLY A 8 -9.58 -12.75 -37.38
C GLY A 8 -10.64 -11.78 -36.88
N VAL A 9 -11.64 -11.51 -37.70
CA VAL A 9 -12.90 -10.88 -37.31
C VAL A 9 -13.83 -12.00 -36.86
N VAL A 10 -14.32 -11.95 -35.62
CA VAL A 10 -15.51 -12.71 -35.21
C VAL A 10 -16.50 -11.72 -34.60
N ALA A 11 -17.58 -11.52 -35.35
CA ALA A 11 -18.78 -10.83 -34.93
C ALA A 11 -19.80 -11.85 -34.41
N ALA A 12 -20.52 -11.52 -33.34
CA ALA A 12 -21.81 -12.08 -32.89
C ALA A 12 -22.07 -11.54 -31.46
N SER A 13 -23.24 -11.12 -31.01
CA SER A 13 -24.58 -11.04 -31.58
C SER A 13 -25.37 -10.02 -30.76
N MET A 14 -26.22 -9.29 -31.47
CA MET A 14 -27.28 -8.43 -30.94
C MET A 14 -28.48 -9.26 -30.44
N LEU A 15 -29.41 -8.52 -29.82
CA LEU A 15 -30.76 -8.89 -29.38
C LEU A 15 -30.76 -9.61 -28.02
N SER A 16 -31.59 -9.26 -27.04
CA SER A 16 -33.06 -9.35 -27.21
C SER A 16 -33.80 -9.09 -25.86
N TRP A 17 -34.91 -8.32 -25.92
CA TRP A 17 -36.07 -8.22 -24.99
C TRP A 17 -35.84 -7.62 -23.58
N MET A 18 -36.35 -6.42 -23.25
CA MET A 18 -37.75 -5.96 -23.11
C MET A 18 -38.32 -6.10 -21.69
N LEU A 19 -38.85 -4.96 -21.22
CA LEU A 19 -40.06 -4.79 -20.40
C LEU A 19 -39.95 -5.13 -18.89
N LEU A 20 -40.04 -4.11 -18.03
CA LEU A 20 -41.29 -3.55 -17.49
C LEU A 20 -41.73 -4.31 -16.22
N ASP A 21 -41.39 -3.76 -15.04
CA ASP A 21 -42.33 -3.83 -13.93
C ASP A 21 -42.30 -2.54 -13.11
N CYS A 22 -43.27 -1.69 -13.42
CA CYS A 22 -43.75 -0.61 -12.57
C CYS A 22 -44.56 -1.23 -11.44
N SER A 23 -43.98 -1.44 -10.26
CA SER A 23 -44.77 -1.69 -9.05
C SER A 23 -44.79 -0.44 -8.17
N ARG A 24 -45.83 0.34 -8.46
CA ARG A 24 -46.34 1.50 -7.74
C ARG A 24 -47.02 1.03 -6.45
N SER A 25 -46.66 1.60 -5.31
CA SER A 25 -47.42 1.49 -4.06
C SER A 25 -47.28 2.78 -3.23
N PRO A 26 -48.26 3.07 -2.37
CA PRO A 26 -48.92 4.37 -2.33
C PRO A 26 -48.33 5.36 -1.33
N LEU A 27 -48.59 6.63 -1.65
CA LEU A 27 -48.46 7.81 -0.80
C LEU A 27 -49.07 7.55 0.58
N ARG A 28 -48.24 7.69 1.62
CA ARG A 28 -48.70 7.99 2.98
C ARG A 28 -48.34 9.44 3.26
N GLU A 29 -49.35 10.29 3.10
CA GLU A 29 -49.42 11.62 3.69
C GLU A 29 -49.66 11.48 5.20
N GLU A 30 -48.69 11.89 6.02
CA GLU A 30 -48.87 12.45 7.37
C GLU A 30 -47.72 13.46 7.54
N SER A 31 -47.95 14.76 7.31
CA SER A 31 -48.52 15.75 8.23
C SER A 31 -47.56 16.14 9.37
N SER A 32 -47.10 17.40 9.30
CA SER A 32 -46.79 18.30 10.44
C SER A 32 -45.58 17.91 11.31
N ALA A 33 -44.50 18.69 11.43
CA ALA A 33 -44.47 20.14 11.61
C ALA A 33 -43.17 20.74 11.05
N ALA A 34 -43.29 21.95 10.52
CA ALA A 34 -42.18 22.84 10.24
C ALA A 34 -41.57 23.31 11.56
N ASP A 35 -40.45 22.72 11.94
CA ASP A 35 -39.47 23.36 12.82
C ASP A 35 -38.40 23.96 11.90
N GLU A 36 -38.71 25.13 11.34
CA GLU A 36 -37.70 26.02 10.77
C GLU A 36 -36.91 26.58 11.96
N ALA A 37 -35.99 25.77 12.50
CA ALA A 37 -34.92 26.26 13.34
C ALA A 37 -34.12 27.24 12.48
N ALA A 38 -34.24 28.53 12.80
CA ALA A 38 -33.41 29.57 12.23
C ALA A 38 -31.95 29.17 12.45
N ASP A 39 -31.30 28.81 11.36
CA ASP A 39 -29.85 28.66 11.21
C ASP A 39 -29.20 29.89 11.86
N ASP A 40 -28.62 29.72 13.04
CA ASP A 40 -27.95 30.79 13.77
C ASP A 40 -26.70 31.15 12.97
N PRO A 41 -26.64 32.35 12.34
CA PRO A 41 -25.54 32.72 11.46
C PRO A 41 -24.23 33.02 12.22
N SER A 42 -24.17 32.67 13.52
CA SER A 42 -23.01 32.90 14.38
C SER A 42 -22.19 31.64 14.63
N ASP A 43 -22.68 30.44 14.27
CA ASP A 43 -21.86 29.24 14.41
C ASP A 43 -20.84 29.20 13.25
N PRO A 44 -19.53 29.25 13.55
CA PRO A 44 -18.52 29.07 12.52
C PRO A 44 -18.73 27.69 11.89
N PRO A 45 -18.52 27.56 10.56
CA PRO A 45 -18.67 26.26 9.90
C PRO A 45 -17.80 25.24 10.63
N ASP A 46 -18.39 24.09 10.94
CA ASP A 46 -17.66 22.98 11.52
C ASP A 46 -16.40 22.72 10.67
N PRO A 47 -15.22 22.55 11.29
CA PRO A 47 -14.03 22.18 10.56
C PRO A 47 -14.36 20.90 9.75
N PRO A 48 -13.87 20.79 8.50
CA PRO A 48 -14.14 19.61 7.69
C PRO A 48 -13.74 18.37 8.51
N ASP A 49 -14.64 17.39 8.56
CA ASP A 49 -14.34 16.11 9.22
C ASP A 49 -13.00 15.60 8.70
N PRO A 50 -12.06 15.23 9.59
CA PRO A 50 -10.81 14.65 9.14
C PRO A 50 -11.15 13.47 8.23
N PRO A 51 -10.46 13.33 7.08
CA PRO A 51 -10.72 12.23 6.16
C PRO A 51 -10.70 10.95 6.99
N ALA A 52 -11.76 10.15 6.93
CA ALA A 52 -11.93 8.99 7.78
C ALA A 52 -10.71 8.08 7.67
N THR A 53 -9.77 8.27 8.59
CA THR A 53 -8.46 7.61 8.61
C THR A 53 -8.60 6.16 9.03
N GLY A 54 -9.82 5.67 9.21
CA GLY A 54 -10.07 4.24 9.31
C GLY A 54 -9.77 3.59 10.64
N CYS A 55 -9.22 4.34 11.57
CA CYS A 55 -9.01 3.98 12.97
C CYS A 55 -9.09 5.23 13.84
N GLU A 56 -9.39 5.03 15.11
CA GLU A 56 -9.43 6.09 16.11
C GLU A 56 -8.00 6.56 16.41
N ASN A 57 -7.72 7.86 16.25
CA ASN A 57 -6.42 8.47 16.54
C ASN A 57 -5.23 7.85 15.79
N PRO A 58 -5.22 7.87 14.44
CA PRO A 58 -4.06 7.45 13.66
C PRO A 58 -2.84 8.34 13.94
N GLU A 59 -1.65 7.75 13.96
CA GLU A 59 -0.40 8.48 14.02
C GLU A 59 0.24 8.58 12.62
N PRO A 60 0.50 9.78 12.08
CA PRO A 60 1.20 9.93 10.81
C PRO A 60 2.60 9.32 10.85
N ILE A 61 2.98 8.58 9.80
CA ILE A 61 4.34 8.10 9.61
C ILE A 61 5.11 9.17 8.82
N PHE A 62 6.18 9.71 9.41
CA PHE A 62 7.04 10.70 8.76
C PHE A 62 8.09 10.03 7.87
N GLN A 63 8.47 10.71 6.79
CA GLN A 63 9.57 10.28 5.94
C GLN A 63 10.88 10.36 6.73
N ALA A 64 11.73 9.34 6.62
CA ALA A 64 12.93 9.21 7.45
C ALA A 64 13.81 10.47 7.42
N ALA A 65 14.29 10.89 8.60
CA ALA A 65 15.09 12.11 8.80
C ALA A 65 14.39 13.43 8.42
N THR A 66 13.06 13.44 8.29
CA THR A 66 12.28 14.65 8.00
C THR A 66 11.07 14.79 8.93
N MET A 67 10.41 15.95 8.88
CA MET A 67 9.08 16.18 9.49
C MET A 67 7.97 16.18 8.44
N ILE A 68 8.21 15.60 7.26
CA ILE A 68 7.25 15.54 6.17
C ILE A 68 6.53 14.20 6.28
N GLU A 69 5.20 14.21 6.22
CA GLU A 69 4.40 12.99 6.25
C GLU A 69 4.68 12.11 5.01
N SER A 70 4.61 10.79 5.18
CA SER A 70 4.81 9.82 4.08
C SER A 70 3.53 9.49 3.32
N GLY A 71 2.37 9.96 3.81
CA GLY A 71 1.05 9.54 3.33
C GLY A 71 0.54 8.22 3.91
N PHE A 72 1.33 7.60 4.80
CA PHE A 72 0.92 6.46 5.62
C PHE A 72 0.62 6.90 7.05
N VAL A 73 -0.30 6.18 7.69
CA VAL A 73 -0.59 6.30 9.11
C VAL A 73 -0.46 4.95 9.78
N ARG A 74 -0.20 4.98 11.09
CA ARG A 74 -0.23 3.82 11.98
C ARG A 74 -1.42 3.96 12.93
N CYS A 75 -2.26 2.94 12.94
CA CYS A 75 -3.36 2.82 13.89
C CYS A 75 -2.85 2.35 15.27
N PRO A 76 -3.61 2.57 16.37
CA PRO A 76 -3.20 2.17 17.71
C PRO A 76 -2.94 0.67 17.89
N ASP A 77 -3.58 -0.17 17.08
CA ASP A 77 -3.37 -1.63 17.02
C ASP A 77 -2.07 -2.01 16.29
N GLY A 78 -1.39 -1.06 15.66
CA GLY A 78 -0.17 -1.25 14.88
C GLY A 78 -0.41 -1.42 13.37
N PHE A 79 -1.66 -1.49 12.90
CA PHE A 79 -1.99 -1.58 11.48
C PHE A 79 -1.49 -0.33 10.74
N VAL A 80 -0.80 -0.53 9.62
CA VAL A 80 -0.29 0.57 8.80
C VAL A 80 -1.05 0.56 7.48
N HIS A 81 -1.55 1.72 7.07
CA HIS A 81 -2.23 1.85 5.78
C HIS A 81 -1.95 3.20 5.13
N ARG A 82 -2.13 3.24 3.81
CA ARG A 82 -1.90 4.43 2.99
C ARG A 82 -3.18 5.24 2.88
N VAL A 83 -3.16 6.46 3.40
CA VAL A 83 -4.32 7.38 3.38
C VAL A 83 -4.25 8.36 2.22
N GLN A 84 -3.04 8.71 1.75
CA GLN A 84 -2.83 9.61 0.64
C GLN A 84 -1.54 9.28 -0.12
N ALA A 85 -1.52 9.57 -1.43
CA ALA A 85 -0.30 9.52 -2.22
C ALA A 85 0.49 10.82 -2.02
N VAL A 86 1.63 10.74 -1.35
CA VAL A 86 2.52 11.88 -1.07
C VAL A 86 3.85 11.67 -1.78
N ALA A 87 4.42 12.77 -2.29
CA ALA A 87 5.74 12.74 -2.89
C ALA A 87 6.83 12.51 -1.82
N CYS A 88 7.72 11.59 -2.09
CA CYS A 88 8.87 11.30 -1.25
C CYS A 88 9.98 12.32 -1.49
N VAL A 89 10.60 12.75 -0.39
CA VAL A 89 11.90 13.42 -0.43
C VAL A 89 12.91 12.40 -0.94
N VAL A 90 13.67 12.76 -1.97
CA VAL A 90 14.70 11.89 -2.54
C VAL A 90 15.92 12.71 -3.00
N PRO A 91 17.14 12.15 -2.93
CA PRO A 91 17.49 10.91 -2.22
C PRO A 91 17.49 11.12 -0.68
N VAL A 92 16.96 10.17 0.08
CA VAL A 92 16.89 10.28 1.57
C VAL A 92 18.25 10.00 2.24
N ASN A 93 19.14 9.28 1.56
CA ASN A 93 20.52 9.10 1.97
C ASN A 93 21.40 9.07 0.72
N PRO A 94 22.37 9.99 0.55
CA PRO A 94 23.43 9.76 -0.40
C PRO A 94 24.19 8.50 0.03
N GLY A 95 24.34 7.57 -0.90
CA GLY A 95 25.09 6.35 -0.68
C GLY A 95 26.57 6.65 -0.44
N GLY A 96 27.17 5.88 0.45
CA GLY A 96 28.61 5.81 0.61
C GLY A 96 28.94 4.33 0.73
N CYS A 97 29.26 3.70 -0.39
CA CYS A 97 29.81 2.36 -0.37
C CYS A 97 31.32 2.45 -0.46
N GLU A 98 32.04 2.02 0.57
CA GLU A 98 33.49 1.85 0.42
C GLU A 98 33.72 0.57 -0.37
N PRO A 99 34.26 0.65 -1.61
CA PRO A 99 34.44 -0.53 -2.44
C PRO A 99 35.50 -1.43 -1.80
N ASN A 100 35.08 -2.58 -1.24
CA ASN A 100 35.98 -3.61 -0.72
C ASN A 100 36.65 -4.44 -1.84
N GLY A 101 36.94 -3.83 -2.99
CA GLY A 101 37.52 -4.49 -4.16
C GLY A 101 36.53 -5.30 -5.01
N SER A 102 35.22 -5.23 -4.73
CA SER A 102 34.18 -5.85 -5.56
C SER A 102 33.81 -4.94 -6.75
N PRO A 103 33.60 -5.48 -7.97
CA PRO A 103 33.16 -4.69 -9.13
C PRO A 103 31.69 -4.26 -8.95
N GLY A 104 31.48 -3.12 -8.32
CA GLY A 104 30.18 -2.48 -8.12
C GLY A 104 30.25 -0.98 -8.41
N CYS A 105 29.26 -0.23 -7.94
CA CYS A 105 29.34 1.24 -7.89
C CYS A 105 30.35 1.68 -6.80
N GLY A 106 31.07 2.76 -7.05
CA GLY A 106 31.91 3.45 -6.07
C GLY A 106 31.17 4.56 -5.35
N ASP A 107 30.30 5.28 -6.06
CA ASP A 107 29.43 6.31 -5.50
C ASP A 107 28.08 6.39 -6.21
N ASP A 108 27.19 7.28 -5.73
CA ASP A 108 25.85 7.46 -6.31
C ASP A 108 25.88 7.89 -7.78
N ALA A 109 26.94 8.57 -8.24
CA ALA A 109 27.05 9.02 -9.63
C ALA A 109 27.27 7.85 -10.60
N ASP A 110 27.78 6.72 -10.12
CA ASP A 110 27.87 5.48 -10.90
C ASP A 110 26.49 4.82 -11.12
N CYS A 111 25.46 5.28 -10.41
CA CYS A 111 24.09 4.76 -10.46
C CYS A 111 23.17 5.66 -11.29
N ASP A 112 23.57 5.97 -12.52
CA ASP A 112 22.86 6.89 -13.42
C ASP A 112 21.84 6.23 -14.35
N ALA A 113 21.71 4.90 -14.32
CA ALA A 113 20.84 4.17 -15.23
C ALA A 113 19.34 4.50 -15.06
N ARG A 114 18.94 4.97 -13.87
CA ARG A 114 17.61 5.48 -13.57
C ARG A 114 17.68 6.64 -12.56
N PRO A 115 16.66 7.50 -12.49
CA PRO A 115 16.57 8.54 -11.46
C PRO A 115 16.67 7.96 -10.04
N TYR A 116 17.15 8.78 -9.12
CA TYR A 116 17.24 8.43 -7.68
C TYR A 116 18.09 7.18 -7.41
N GLY A 117 19.09 6.94 -8.25
CA GLY A 117 20.10 5.92 -8.02
C GLY A 117 20.97 6.26 -6.80
N ALA A 118 21.24 5.25 -5.99
CA ALA A 118 22.16 5.33 -4.87
C ALA A 118 23.04 4.08 -4.84
N CYS A 119 24.32 4.29 -4.55
CA CYS A 119 25.28 3.22 -4.36
C CYS A 119 25.24 2.76 -2.90
N ILE A 120 24.60 1.63 -2.65
CA ILE A 120 24.46 1.11 -1.29
C ILE A 120 25.21 -0.20 -1.12
N ASN A 121 25.68 -0.39 0.10
CA ASN A 121 26.18 -1.67 0.56
C ASN A 121 24.98 -2.57 0.92
N GLY A 122 24.78 -3.66 0.17
CA GLY A 122 23.64 -4.55 0.35
C GLY A 122 23.99 -5.80 1.18
N PRO A 123 23.19 -6.17 2.20
CA PRO A 123 23.30 -7.49 2.80
C PRO A 123 22.93 -8.58 1.77
N PRO A 124 23.45 -9.81 1.92
CA PRO A 124 24.31 -10.29 3.01
C PRO A 124 25.83 -10.19 2.74
N PHE A 125 26.25 -9.89 1.51
CA PHE A 125 27.66 -10.04 1.08
C PHE A 125 28.49 -8.77 1.18
N ASN A 126 27.89 -7.68 1.65
CA ASN A 126 28.49 -6.35 1.69
C ASN A 126 29.00 -5.82 0.34
N ASP A 127 28.42 -6.29 -0.78
CA ASP A 127 28.75 -5.80 -2.11
C ASP A 127 28.05 -4.46 -2.38
N CYS A 128 28.75 -3.57 -3.09
CA CYS A 128 28.21 -2.30 -3.53
C CYS A 128 27.31 -2.53 -4.75
N GLY A 129 26.05 -2.10 -4.66
CA GLY A 129 25.08 -2.21 -5.74
C GLY A 129 24.26 -0.94 -5.90
N CYS A 130 23.91 -0.63 -7.14
CA CYS A 130 22.98 0.45 -7.44
C CYS A 130 21.56 0.02 -7.08
N VAL A 131 20.94 0.77 -6.18
CA VAL A 131 19.50 0.72 -5.94
C VAL A 131 18.87 2.00 -6.45
N TYR A 132 17.61 1.92 -6.83
CA TYR A 132 16.88 3.05 -7.38
C TYR A 132 15.61 3.24 -6.56
N GLY A 133 15.43 4.45 -6.04
CA GLY A 133 14.22 4.84 -5.32
C GLY A 133 13.14 5.38 -6.27
N CYS A 134 12.17 6.06 -5.66
CA CYS A 134 11.06 6.72 -6.35
C CYS A 134 10.73 8.02 -5.61
N ALA A 135 10.29 9.05 -6.31
CA ALA A 135 9.75 10.27 -5.71
C ALA A 135 8.21 10.22 -5.64
N THR A 136 7.57 9.59 -6.60
CA THR A 136 6.12 9.49 -6.74
C THR A 136 5.73 8.12 -7.26
N ASP A 137 4.44 7.78 -7.19
CA ASP A 137 3.93 6.52 -7.73
C ASP A 137 4.14 6.39 -9.24
N ALA A 138 4.26 7.52 -9.96
CA ALA A 138 4.52 7.56 -11.39
C ALA A 138 5.95 7.12 -11.76
N ASP A 139 6.87 7.06 -10.78
CA ASP A 139 8.23 6.55 -10.98
C ASP A 139 8.30 5.01 -10.91
N CYS A 140 7.22 4.36 -10.49
CA CYS A 140 7.15 2.92 -10.32
C CYS A 140 6.49 2.21 -11.51
N ASP A 141 6.76 0.91 -11.65
CA ASP A 141 6.13 0.10 -12.69
C ASP A 141 4.62 -0.08 -12.42
N PRO A 142 3.81 -0.39 -13.46
CA PRO A 142 2.39 -0.67 -13.26
C PRO A 142 2.13 -1.74 -12.20
N GLY A 143 1.20 -1.47 -11.28
CA GLY A 143 0.91 -2.34 -10.12
C GLY A 143 1.85 -2.13 -8.93
N GLN A 144 2.63 -1.05 -8.93
CA GLN A 144 3.46 -0.63 -7.81
C GLN A 144 3.17 0.82 -7.41
N VAL A 145 3.50 1.15 -6.16
CA VAL A 145 3.46 2.52 -5.64
C VAL A 145 4.75 2.85 -4.91
N CYS A 146 5.02 4.13 -4.74
CA CYS A 146 6.20 4.59 -4.03
C CYS A 146 5.95 4.62 -2.52
N ALA A 147 6.66 3.78 -1.78
CA ALA A 147 6.72 3.85 -0.32
C ALA A 147 7.93 4.67 0.10
N CYS A 148 7.71 5.82 0.74
CA CYS A 148 8.80 6.69 1.20
C CYS A 148 9.66 6.03 2.27
N ALA A 149 10.88 6.54 2.44
CA ALA A 149 11.76 6.11 3.52
C ALA A 149 11.08 6.28 4.88
N GLY A 150 11.25 5.33 5.79
CA GLY A 150 10.58 5.28 7.10
C GLY A 150 9.31 4.42 7.13
N VAL A 151 8.73 4.10 5.96
CA VAL A 151 7.53 3.24 5.88
C VAL A 151 7.91 1.77 5.90
N VAL A 152 8.60 1.29 4.86
CA VAL A 152 9.06 -0.10 4.76
C VAL A 152 10.53 -0.24 5.17
N GLY A 153 11.36 0.75 4.85
CA GLY A 153 12.78 0.71 5.14
C GLY A 153 13.42 2.09 5.09
N GLY A 154 14.75 2.16 5.13
CA GLY A 154 15.49 3.43 5.20
C GLY A 154 15.57 4.25 3.90
N ARG A 155 14.87 3.85 2.84
CA ARG A 155 14.87 4.53 1.53
C ARG A 155 13.46 4.52 0.92
N ALA A 156 13.21 5.45 0.01
CA ALA A 156 12.05 5.36 -0.86
C ALA A 156 12.22 4.18 -1.83
N GLN A 157 11.19 3.37 -2.01
CA GLN A 157 11.24 2.21 -2.91
C GLN A 157 9.85 1.88 -3.46
N CYS A 158 9.81 1.36 -4.69
CA CYS A 158 8.59 0.85 -5.29
C CYS A 158 8.20 -0.46 -4.62
N VAL A 159 6.95 -0.54 -4.17
CA VAL A 159 6.35 -1.72 -3.53
C VAL A 159 5.15 -2.18 -4.33
N GLU A 160 4.92 -3.50 -4.37
CA GLU A 160 3.74 -4.07 -5.02
C GLU A 160 2.45 -3.55 -4.38
N ALA A 161 1.45 -3.26 -5.19
CA ALA A 161 0.25 -2.58 -4.73
C ALA A 161 -1.00 -3.09 -5.46
N GLY A 162 -1.94 -3.65 -4.69
CA GLY A 162 -3.32 -3.90 -5.11
C GLY A 162 -4.24 -2.69 -4.95
N CYS A 163 -3.76 -1.64 -4.28
CA CYS A 163 -4.47 -0.38 -4.03
C CYS A 163 -3.45 0.76 -3.91
N VAL A 164 -3.84 1.99 -4.25
CA VAL A 164 -2.96 3.17 -4.17
C VAL A 164 -3.19 3.93 -2.87
N VAL A 165 -4.44 4.08 -2.46
CA VAL A 165 -4.87 4.74 -1.22
C VAL A 165 -6.10 4.03 -0.63
N SER A 166 -6.43 4.33 0.62
CA SER A 166 -7.55 3.66 1.32
C SER A 166 -8.91 3.86 0.64
N SER A 167 -9.13 4.98 -0.06
CA SER A 167 -10.37 5.20 -0.82
C SER A 167 -10.56 4.25 -2.01
N ASP A 168 -9.50 3.56 -2.46
CA ASP A 168 -9.60 2.58 -3.54
C ASP A 168 -10.24 1.26 -3.08
N CYS A 169 -10.33 1.05 -1.77
CA CYS A 169 -10.82 -0.20 -1.16
C CYS A 169 -12.29 -0.14 -0.72
N GLY A 170 -13.04 0.89 -1.14
CA GLY A 170 -14.41 1.08 -0.69
C GLY A 170 -14.48 1.33 0.82
N GLU A 171 -15.10 0.41 1.56
CA GLU A 171 -15.18 0.48 3.03
C GLU A 171 -13.90 0.03 3.73
N GLY A 172 -13.03 -0.72 3.04
CA GLY A 172 -11.75 -1.19 3.53
C GLY A 172 -10.64 -0.15 3.55
N ARG A 173 -9.42 -0.61 3.81
CA ARG A 173 -8.20 0.21 3.90
C ARG A 173 -7.10 -0.35 3.03
N CYS A 174 -6.27 0.53 2.48
CA CYS A 174 -5.10 0.11 1.71
C CYS A 174 -3.94 -0.22 2.65
N GLY A 175 -4.00 -1.42 3.24
CA GLY A 175 -3.09 -1.90 4.28
C GLY A 175 -1.72 -2.27 3.75
N LEU A 176 -0.67 -1.96 4.52
CA LEU A 176 0.70 -2.33 4.26
C LEU A 176 1.03 -3.63 4.98
N ASN A 177 1.38 -4.66 4.21
CA ASN A 177 2.02 -5.86 4.73
C ASN A 177 3.54 -5.71 4.59
N SER A 178 4.24 -5.48 5.71
CA SER A 178 5.70 -5.41 5.77
C SER A 178 6.29 -6.74 6.22
N TYR A 179 7.24 -7.27 5.46
CA TYR A 179 7.92 -8.53 5.78
C TYR A 179 9.42 -8.42 5.46
N GLN A 180 10.21 -9.36 5.97
CA GLN A 180 11.63 -9.45 5.63
C GLN A 180 11.86 -10.69 4.76
N ASP A 181 12.66 -10.56 3.70
CA ASP A 181 13.10 -11.73 2.93
C ASP A 181 14.16 -12.54 3.68
N SER A 182 14.63 -13.63 3.08
CA SER A 182 15.69 -14.47 3.63
C SER A 182 17.06 -13.76 3.82
N CYS A 183 17.20 -12.53 3.38
CA CYS A 183 18.41 -11.71 3.49
C CYS A 183 18.21 -10.49 4.43
N TRP A 184 17.16 -10.52 5.24
CA TRP A 184 16.75 -9.45 6.18
C TRP A 184 16.52 -8.10 5.48
N ARG A 185 16.18 -8.14 4.19
CA ARG A 185 15.78 -6.93 3.47
C ARG A 185 14.30 -6.70 3.72
N PRO A 186 13.92 -5.49 4.17
CA PRO A 186 12.52 -5.19 4.37
C PRO A 186 11.84 -4.99 3.02
N HIS A 187 10.72 -5.69 2.86
CA HIS A 187 9.80 -5.61 1.74
C HIS A 187 8.44 -5.16 2.23
N GLY A 188 7.67 -4.59 1.33
CA GLY A 188 6.31 -4.17 1.60
C GLY A 188 5.44 -4.47 0.40
N ARG A 189 4.16 -4.70 0.66
CA ARG A 189 3.12 -4.72 -0.36
C ARG A 189 1.86 -4.09 0.21
N LEU A 190 1.10 -3.42 -0.65
CA LEU A 190 -0.21 -2.90 -0.30
C LEU A 190 -1.33 -3.77 -0.86
N ALA A 191 -2.36 -3.98 -0.06
CA ALA A 191 -3.58 -4.64 -0.47
C ALA A 191 -4.77 -4.09 0.32
N CYS A 192 -5.96 -4.17 -0.26
CA CYS A 192 -7.17 -3.85 0.48
C CYS A 192 -7.34 -4.81 1.66
N HIS A 193 -7.67 -4.25 2.81
CA HIS A 193 -7.99 -4.93 4.05
C HIS A 193 -9.39 -4.50 4.45
N ASP A 194 -10.29 -5.47 4.59
CA ASP A 194 -11.67 -5.27 5.02
C ASP A 194 -11.86 -5.85 6.43
N ASP A 195 -12.92 -5.45 7.13
CA ASP A 195 -13.18 -5.88 8.51
C ASP A 195 -13.49 -7.40 8.64
N ASP A 196 -13.70 -8.10 7.52
CA ASP A 196 -14.03 -9.53 7.46
C ASP A 196 -12.82 -10.46 7.33
N GLN A 197 -11.61 -9.91 7.22
CA GLN A 197 -10.39 -10.69 7.06
C GLN A 197 -9.98 -11.43 8.34
N GLU A 198 -9.22 -12.53 8.22
CA GLU A 198 -8.79 -13.36 9.36
C GLU A 198 -7.95 -12.56 10.37
N CYS A 199 -7.13 -11.64 9.87
CA CYS A 199 -6.24 -10.83 10.68
C CYS A 199 -6.02 -9.45 10.08
N ARG A 200 -5.68 -8.52 10.96
CA ARG A 200 -5.30 -7.14 10.64
C ARG A 200 -3.87 -6.86 11.09
N VAL A 201 -3.47 -7.40 12.22
CA VAL A 201 -2.11 -7.31 12.77
C VAL A 201 -1.60 -8.68 13.24
N ASN A 202 -0.30 -8.81 13.48
CA ASN A 202 0.30 -10.07 13.93
C ASN A 202 -0.30 -10.59 15.24
N ASP A 203 -0.74 -9.70 16.12
CA ASP A 203 -1.34 -10.07 17.40
C ASP A 203 -2.69 -10.81 17.24
N ASP A 204 -3.40 -10.61 16.12
CA ASP A 204 -4.64 -11.32 15.81
C ASP A 204 -4.40 -12.82 15.53
N CYS A 205 -3.18 -13.16 15.09
CA CYS A 205 -2.84 -14.54 14.71
C CYS A 205 -2.58 -15.47 15.90
N GLY A 206 -2.59 -14.92 17.11
CA GLY A 206 -2.39 -15.64 18.35
C GLY A 206 -0.96 -16.14 18.53
N SER A 207 -0.65 -16.52 19.77
CA SER A 207 0.65 -17.06 20.14
C SER A 207 0.75 -18.58 19.95
N SER A 208 -0.24 -19.21 19.28
CA SER A 208 -0.15 -20.64 19.00
C SER A 208 1.07 -20.84 18.13
N ALA A 209 2.13 -21.34 18.77
CA ALA A 209 3.34 -21.75 18.11
C ALA A 209 2.95 -22.51 16.85
N SER A 210 3.43 -22.02 15.71
CA SER A 210 3.48 -22.82 14.50
C SER A 210 4.10 -24.19 14.82
N SER A 211 4.09 -25.09 13.84
CA SER A 211 4.76 -26.39 13.91
C SER A 211 6.21 -26.35 14.46
N CYS A 212 6.80 -25.15 14.54
CA CYS A 212 8.20 -24.86 14.84
C CYS A 212 8.39 -23.81 15.96
N GLY A 213 7.36 -23.54 16.77
CA GLY A 213 7.51 -22.65 17.93
C GLY A 213 7.52 -21.15 17.60
N LYS A 214 7.16 -20.77 16.37
CA LYS A 214 7.18 -19.35 15.93
C LYS A 214 5.78 -18.74 16.00
N PRO A 215 5.67 -17.43 16.31
CA PRO A 215 4.40 -16.74 16.17
C PRO A 215 3.94 -16.79 14.71
N ARG A 216 2.63 -16.81 14.49
CA ARG A 216 2.07 -16.62 13.16
C ARG A 216 2.12 -15.12 12.81
N GLU A 217 2.30 -14.82 11.54
CA GLU A 217 2.31 -13.44 11.04
C GLU A 217 1.06 -13.19 10.20
N CYS A 218 0.48 -12.00 10.37
CA CYS A 218 -0.60 -11.55 9.53
C CYS A 218 -0.01 -11.02 8.23
N GLY A 219 -0.44 -11.58 7.11
CA GLY A 219 0.03 -11.16 5.81
C GLY A 219 -1.05 -11.26 4.76
N ASN A 220 -0.98 -10.38 3.78
CA ASN A 220 -1.77 -10.52 2.57
C ASN A 220 -1.12 -11.60 1.67
N PHE A 221 -1.89 -12.54 1.13
CA PHE A 221 -1.45 -13.57 0.18
C PHE A 221 -2.50 -13.67 -0.93
N GLY A 222 -2.16 -13.24 -2.15
CA GLY A 222 -3.12 -13.23 -3.26
C GLY A 222 -4.35 -12.33 -3.07
N GLY A 223 -4.27 -11.29 -2.24
CA GLY A 223 -5.39 -10.39 -1.94
C GLY A 223 -6.10 -10.69 -0.61
N GLU A 224 -5.87 -11.86 -0.01
CA GLU A 224 -6.49 -12.27 1.26
C GLU A 224 -5.54 -12.08 2.44
N TRP A 225 -5.99 -11.44 3.51
CA TRP A 225 -5.22 -11.29 4.75
C TRP A 225 -5.48 -12.48 5.66
N SER A 226 -4.44 -13.29 5.83
CA SER A 226 -4.49 -14.53 6.60
C SER A 226 -3.27 -14.67 7.50
N CYS A 227 -3.46 -15.43 8.56
CA CYS A 227 -2.39 -15.76 9.47
C CYS A 227 -1.58 -16.91 8.89
N THR A 228 -0.29 -16.70 8.65
CA THR A 228 0.59 -17.76 8.15
C THR A 228 1.70 -18.05 9.15
N ASP A 229 2.25 -19.25 9.04
CA ASP A 229 3.50 -19.56 9.71
C ASP A 229 4.59 -18.71 9.07
N THR A 230 5.31 -17.93 9.87
CA THR A 230 6.43 -17.12 9.39
C THR A 230 7.37 -17.96 8.53
N GLN A 231 7.46 -17.66 7.23
CA GLN A 231 8.44 -18.28 6.33
C GLN A 231 9.85 -17.71 6.58
N LEU A 232 10.36 -17.81 7.80
CA LEU A 232 11.76 -17.54 8.07
C LEU A 232 12.55 -18.85 8.00
N CYS A 233 13.24 -19.00 6.87
CA CYS A 233 14.45 -19.80 6.61
C CYS A 233 14.62 -21.11 7.40
N GLY A 234 14.18 -22.22 6.79
CA GLY A 234 14.68 -23.57 7.04
C GLY A 234 13.60 -24.60 7.40
N PRO A 235 13.80 -25.90 7.11
CA PRO A 235 12.99 -26.94 7.73
C PRO A 235 13.18 -26.85 9.24
N CYS A 236 12.09 -27.07 9.96
CA CYS A 236 12.09 -27.08 11.41
C CYS A 236 13.01 -28.21 11.86
N GLY A 237 14.16 -27.83 12.42
CA GLY A 237 15.26 -28.74 12.77
C GLY A 237 14.87 -29.75 13.83
#